data_AF-A0A4R7RXS0-F1
#
_entry.id   AF-A0A4R7RXS0-F1
#
_cell.length_a   1.000
_cell.length_b   1.000
_cell.length_c   1.000
_cell.angle_alpha   90.00
_cell.angle_beta   90.00
_cell.angle_gamma   90.00
#
_symmetry.space_group_name_H-M   'P 1'
#
loop_
_entity.id
_entity.type
_entity.pdbx_description
1 polymer ?
#
loop_
_entity_poly.entity_id
_entity_poly.type
_entity_poly.pdbx_seq_one_letter_code
_entity_poly.pdbx_strand_id
1 'polypeptide(L)'
;MLKSLLLSSFLAFSAHAATPFLEKTDVFEGGKGASLYRIPGVVVTGKGTVLAYCEARLNDSKDWGEIQVHLRRSTDGGKTWAAPPAHRPSW
;
A
#
# COMPACT_ATOMS: atom_id res chain seq x y z
N MET A 1 -35.93 39.10 41.64
CA MET A 1 -35.47 39.23 40.24
C MET A 1 -34.04 38.72 40.16
N LEU A 2 -33.86 37.51 39.62
CA LEU A 2 -32.62 36.74 39.63
C LEU A 2 -31.77 37.13 38.40
N LYS A 3 -30.63 37.80 38.59
CA LYS A 3 -29.68 38.08 37.49
C LYS A 3 -28.68 36.92 37.40
N SER A 4 -28.84 36.17 36.32
CA SER A 4 -28.10 34.95 35.96
C SER A 4 -26.60 35.20 35.89
N LEU A 5 -25.83 34.37 36.60
CA LEU A 5 -24.38 34.32 36.54
C LEU A 5 -23.99 33.35 35.41
N LEU A 6 -23.67 33.88 34.22
CA LEU A 6 -23.17 33.07 33.11
C LEU A 6 -21.73 32.63 33.39
N LEU A 7 -21.57 31.39 33.83
CA LEU A 7 -20.28 30.72 33.95
C LEU A 7 -19.88 30.22 32.55
N SER A 8 -19.01 30.97 31.86
CA SER A 8 -18.45 30.55 30.58
C SER A 8 -17.48 29.38 30.81
N SER A 9 -17.90 28.18 30.42
CA SER A 9 -17.03 27.00 30.41
C SER A 9 -16.19 27.02 29.14
N PHE A 10 -14.92 27.41 29.27
CA PHE A 10 -13.92 27.12 28.25
C PHE A 10 -13.63 25.62 28.27
N LEU A 11 -14.32 24.86 27.40
CA LEU A 11 -13.94 23.49 27.09
C LEU A 11 -12.59 23.52 26.38
N ALA A 12 -11.52 23.22 27.12
CA ALA A 12 -10.21 22.97 26.54
C ALA A 12 -10.31 21.73 25.65
N PHE A 13 -10.34 21.94 24.34
CA PHE A 13 -10.32 20.83 23.38
C PHE A 13 -8.90 20.29 23.32
N SER A 14 -8.60 19.26 24.12
CA SER A 14 -7.34 18.54 24.03
C SER A 14 -7.25 17.86 22.67
N ALA A 15 -6.39 18.37 21.79
CA ALA A 15 -6.01 17.67 20.57
C ALA A 15 -5.29 16.37 20.97
N HIS A 16 -5.98 15.24 20.89
CA HIS A 16 -5.33 13.93 21.00
C HIS A 16 -4.49 13.71 19.75
N ALA A 17 -3.19 13.52 19.93
CA ALA A 17 -2.35 13.01 18.87
C ALA A 17 -2.87 11.63 18.46
N ALA A 18 -3.13 11.43 17.17
CA ALA A 18 -3.49 10.12 16.65
C ALA A 18 -2.36 9.13 16.96
N THR A 19 -2.71 7.95 17.45
CA THR A 19 -1.76 6.85 17.59
C THR A 19 -1.11 6.58 16.23
N PRO A 20 0.22 6.37 16.17
CA PRO A 20 0.87 6.03 14.91
C PRO A 20 0.22 4.76 14.35
N PHE A 21 -0.38 4.89 13.18
CA PHE A 21 -1.05 3.80 12.48
C PHE A 21 -0.15 3.29 11.36
N LEU A 22 0.21 2.01 11.43
CA LEU A 22 0.95 1.31 10.39
C LEU A 22 0.08 0.15 9.89
N GLU A 23 -0.43 0.28 8.68
CA GLU A 23 -1.12 -0.81 7.97
C GLU A 23 -0.13 -1.52 7.05
N LYS A 24 -0.17 -2.85 7.04
CA LYS A 24 0.65 -3.69 6.16
C LYS A 24 -0.25 -4.52 5.27
N THR A 25 0.02 -4.48 3.97
CA THR A 25 -0.59 -5.37 2.97
C THR A 25 0.50 -6.02 2.13
N ASP A 26 0.40 -7.33 1.92
CA ASP A 26 1.30 -8.04 1.00
C ASP A 26 0.83 -7.81 -0.45
N VAL A 27 1.61 -7.05 -1.22
CA VAL A 27 1.27 -6.69 -2.62
C VAL A 27 1.62 -7.81 -3.61
N PHE A 28 2.68 -8.55 -3.29
CA PHE A 28 3.17 -9.71 -4.03
C PHE A 28 3.40 -10.85 -3.05
N GLU A 29 2.73 -11.98 -3.26
CA GLU A 29 2.78 -13.13 -2.37
C GLU A 29 3.49 -14.30 -3.08
N GLY A 30 4.62 -14.76 -2.54
CA GLY A 30 5.33 -15.93 -3.06
C GLY A 30 4.41 -17.16 -3.09
N GLY A 31 4.57 -18.00 -4.11
CA GLY A 31 3.67 -19.13 -4.39
C GLY A 31 2.37 -18.75 -5.11
N LYS A 32 2.06 -17.45 -5.27
CA LYS A 32 0.93 -16.97 -6.07
C LYS A 32 1.45 -16.29 -7.35
N GLY A 33 1.68 -17.09 -8.38
CA GLY A 33 2.12 -16.66 -9.71
C GLY A 33 3.64 -16.66 -9.94
N ALA A 34 4.44 -16.70 -8.88
CA ALA A 34 5.89 -16.92 -8.93
C ALA A 34 6.36 -17.62 -7.65
N SER A 35 7.44 -18.40 -7.71
CA SER A 35 8.03 -19.00 -6.51
C SER A 35 8.47 -17.94 -5.50
N LEU A 36 9.01 -16.81 -5.97
CA LEU A 36 9.51 -15.74 -5.11
C LEU A 36 9.38 -14.36 -5.79
N TYR A 37 9.14 -13.34 -4.98
CA TYR A 37 9.20 -11.94 -5.39
C TYR A 37 10.27 -11.18 -4.61
N ARG A 38 11.15 -10.43 -5.27
CA ARG A 38 12.20 -9.60 -4.62
C ARG A 38 12.49 -8.31 -5.41
N ILE A 39 13.41 -7.51 -4.87
CA ILE A 39 13.89 -6.24 -5.45
C ILE A 39 12.69 -5.29 -5.72
N PRO A 40 11.93 -4.92 -4.67
CA PRO A 40 10.74 -4.09 -4.85
C PRO A 40 11.12 -2.64 -5.17
N GLY A 41 10.27 -2.00 -5.98
CA GLY A 41 10.26 -0.56 -6.16
C GLY A 41 8.83 0.00 -6.15
N VAL A 42 8.70 1.26 -5.78
CA VAL A 42 7.41 1.95 -5.69
C VAL A 42 7.53 3.37 -6.25
N VAL A 43 6.52 3.80 -7.00
CA VAL A 43 6.41 5.17 -7.51
C VAL A 43 4.97 5.66 -7.44
N VAL A 44 4.79 6.95 -7.19
CA VAL A 44 3.49 7.62 -7.25
C VAL A 44 3.47 8.52 -8.49
N THR A 45 2.49 8.30 -9.35
CA THR A 45 2.31 9.12 -10.56
C THR A 45 1.77 10.51 -10.22
N GLY A 46 1.83 11.46 -11.16
CA GLY A 46 1.22 12.79 -10.98
C GLY A 46 -0.30 12.78 -10.76
N LYS A 47 -0.98 11.67 -11.06
CA LYS A 47 -2.41 11.47 -10.79
C LYS A 47 -2.69 10.81 -9.42
N GLY A 48 -1.67 10.59 -8.59
CA GLY A 48 -1.80 9.91 -7.30
C GLY A 48 -1.93 8.39 -7.37
N THR A 49 -1.89 7.78 -8.56
CA THR A 49 -1.83 6.32 -8.71
C THR A 49 -0.50 5.80 -8.17
N VAL A 50 -0.56 4.78 -7.31
CA VAL A 50 0.61 4.06 -6.78
C VAL A 50 0.90 2.87 -7.68
N LEU A 51 2.15 2.74 -8.11
CA LEU A 51 2.67 1.62 -8.86
C LEU A 51 3.76 0.94 -8.03
N ALA A 52 3.54 -0.33 -7.70
CA ALA A 52 4.54 -1.18 -7.06
C ALA A 52 4.99 -2.24 -8.06
N TYR A 53 6.30 -2.42 -8.21
CA TYR A 53 6.89 -3.43 -9.08
C TYR A 53 7.92 -4.26 -8.33
N CYS A 54 8.21 -5.46 -8.83
CA CYS A 54 9.26 -6.32 -8.32
C CYS A 54 9.72 -7.33 -9.38
N GLU A 55 10.84 -8.00 -9.10
CA GLU A 55 11.24 -9.22 -9.79
C GLU A 55 10.36 -10.38 -9.34
N ALA A 56 9.65 -10.99 -10.28
CA ALA A 56 8.95 -12.25 -10.14
C ALA A 56 9.84 -13.38 -10.63
N ARG A 57 10.38 -14.17 -9.69
CA ARG A 57 11.23 -15.32 -9.98
C ARG A 57 10.37 -16.58 -9.99
N LEU A 58 10.11 -17.09 -11.18
CA LEU A 58 9.06 -18.08 -11.37
C LEU A 58 9.42 -19.43 -10.73
N ASN A 59 10.68 -19.83 -10.86
CA ASN A 59 11.10 -21.20 -10.59
C ASN A 59 11.88 -21.35 -9.28
N ASP A 60 12.75 -20.39 -8.93
CA ASP A 60 13.60 -20.46 -7.74
C ASP A 60 14.00 -19.07 -7.19
N SER A 61 14.87 -19.04 -6.16
CA SER A 61 15.31 -17.81 -5.49
C SER A 61 16.61 -17.23 -6.03
N LYS A 62 17.20 -17.80 -7.10
CA LYS A 62 18.53 -17.42 -7.60
C LYS A 62 18.50 -16.10 -8.33
N ASP A 63 19.65 -15.42 -8.36
CA ASP A 63 19.82 -14.11 -9.03
C ASP A 63 19.95 -14.22 -10.55
N TRP A 64 19.55 -15.35 -11.14
CA TRP A 64 19.60 -15.65 -12.56
C TRP A 64 18.48 -16.64 -12.93
N GLY A 65 18.22 -16.80 -14.24
CA GLY A 65 17.18 -17.67 -14.78
C GLY A 65 15.99 -16.88 -15.31
N GLU A 66 14.80 -17.49 -15.32
CA GLU A 66 13.58 -16.81 -15.74
C GLU A 66 13.09 -15.85 -14.65
N ILE A 67 13.30 -14.55 -14.90
CA ILE A 67 12.91 -13.45 -14.03
C ILE A 67 12.03 -12.51 -14.84
N GLN A 68 10.82 -12.28 -14.37
CA GLN A 68 9.88 -11.32 -14.97
C GLN A 68 9.76 -10.07 -14.10
N VAL A 69 9.34 -8.95 -14.69
CA VAL A 69 8.94 -7.77 -13.93
C VAL A 69 7.42 -7.78 -13.80
N HIS A 70 6.93 -7.89 -12.57
CA HIS A 70 5.50 -7.81 -12.28
C HIS A 70 5.17 -6.43 -11.70
N LEU A 71 3.97 -5.93 -12.03
CA LEU A 71 3.49 -4.61 -11.65
C LEU A 71 2.10 -4.73 -11.02
N ARG A 72 1.90 -4.05 -9.88
CA ARG A 72 0.59 -3.86 -9.25
C ARG A 72 0.27 -2.37 -9.19
N ARG A 73 -1.02 -2.06 -9.29
CA ARG A 73 -1.54 -0.69 -9.35
C ARG A 73 -2.60 -0.48 -8.28
N SER A 74 -2.50 0.66 -7.60
CA SER A 74 -3.52 1.19 -6.69
C SER A 74 -3.94 2.59 -7.11
N THR A 75 -5.24 2.86 -7.10
CA THR A 75 -5.82 4.19 -7.41
C THR A 75 -6.36 4.89 -6.17
N ASP A 76 -6.13 4.33 -4.97
CA ASP A 76 -6.66 4.81 -3.69
C ASP A 76 -5.56 5.01 -2.63
N GLY A 77 -4.33 5.29 -3.08
CA GLY A 77 -3.19 5.60 -2.21
C GLY A 77 -2.53 4.37 -1.58
N GLY A 78 -2.70 3.18 -2.17
CA GLY A 78 -2.09 1.94 -1.71
C GLY A 78 -2.98 1.08 -0.81
N LYS A 79 -4.24 1.47 -0.60
CA LYS A 79 -5.20 0.74 0.26
C LYS A 79 -5.69 -0.53 -0.41
N THR A 80 -6.00 -0.46 -1.71
CA THR A 80 -6.40 -1.62 -2.50
C THR A 80 -5.59 -1.72 -3.79
N TRP A 81 -5.41 -2.94 -4.27
CA TRP A 81 -4.60 -3.25 -5.44
C TRP A 81 -5.43 -3.97 -6.48
N ALA A 82 -5.36 -3.52 -7.74
CA ALA A 82 -5.99 -4.21 -8.84
C ALA A 82 -5.52 -5.68 -8.92
N ALA A 83 -6.38 -6.56 -9.43
CA ALA A 83 -6.01 -7.94 -9.68
C ALA A 83 -4.76 -8.01 -10.58
N PRO A 84 -3.90 -9.02 -10.41
CA PRO A 84 -2.79 -9.24 -11.32
C PRO A 84 -3.31 -9.27 -12.77
N PRO A 85 -2.57 -8.67 -13.73
CA PRO A 85 -2.93 -8.82 -15.13
C PRO A 85 -3.00 -10.32 -15.48
N ALA A 86 -3.91 -10.68 -16.39
CA ALA A 86 -4.02 -12.05 -16.88
C ALA A 86 -2.65 -12.54 -17.39
N HIS A 87 -2.33 -13.80 -17.12
CA HIS A 87 -1.08 -14.44 -17.52
C HIS A 87 -0.80 -14.14 -18.99
N ARG A 88 0.21 -13.29 -19.25
CA ARG A 88 0.76 -13.18 -20.60
C ARG A 88 1.66 -14.39 -20.81
N PRO A 89 1.51 -15.11 -21.93
CA PRO A 89 2.50 -16.10 -22.30
C PRO A 89 3.89 -15.45 -22.27
N SER A 90 4.84 -16.11 -21.61
CA SER A 90 6.24 -15.96 -21.98
C SER A 90 6.31 -16.32 -23.47
N TRP A 91 6.84 -15.38 -24.24
CA TRP A 91 6.92 -15.41 -25.70
C TRP A 91 7.25 -16.79 -26.28
#